data_AF-A0A1B9AEA8-F1
#
_entry.id   AF-A0A1B9AEA8-F1
#
_cell.length_a   1.000
_cell.length_b   1.000
_cell.length_c   1.000
_cell.angle_alpha   90.00
_cell.angle_beta   90.00
_cell.angle_gamma   90.00
#
_symmetry.space_group_name_H-M   'P 1'
#
loop_
_entity.id
_entity.type
_entity.pdbx_description
1 polymer ?
#
loop_
_entity_poly.entity_id
_entity_poly.type
_entity_poly.pdbx_seq_one_letter_code
_entity_poly.pdbx_strand_id
1 'polypeptide(L)'
;MEGNRVRIGISDYAQDQLGDIVFVEHAEVNDQVTANEAVGTIESVKTASELYSPVSGTIVNVNEALEHAPEIINEEPYGAGWLIEVEMSNPAELDELLSESEYQNFVSEGEE
;
A
#
# COMPACT_ATOMS: atom_id res chain seq x y z
N MET A 1 16.37 -8.15 -1.67
CA MET A 1 15.29 -8.83 -0.94
C MET A 1 15.96 -9.78 0.05
N GLU A 2 16.20 -9.32 1.28
CA GLU A 2 16.55 -10.25 2.35
C GLU A 2 15.23 -10.84 2.86
N GLY A 3 15.08 -12.15 2.69
CA GLY A 3 13.85 -12.83 3.08
C GLY A 3 12.70 -12.54 2.13
N ASN A 4 11.71 -13.41 2.18
CA ASN A 4 10.52 -13.45 1.35
C ASN A 4 9.53 -12.33 1.71
N ARG A 5 10.02 -11.11 1.92
CA ARG A 5 9.28 -9.99 2.51
C ARG A 5 9.16 -8.82 1.55
N VAL A 6 7.99 -8.21 1.53
CA VAL A 6 7.68 -7.03 0.74
C VAL A 6 7.00 -5.97 1.61
N ARG A 7 7.31 -4.70 1.32
CA ARG A 7 6.59 -3.57 1.90
C ARG A 7 5.52 -3.11 0.93
N ILE A 8 4.35 -2.82 1.46
CA ILE A 8 3.18 -2.38 0.71
C ILE A 8 2.87 -0.95 1.16
N GLY A 9 2.61 -0.07 0.19
CA GLY A 9 2.24 1.34 0.36
C GLY A 9 1.34 1.77 -0.79
N ILE A 10 1.06 3.07 -0.91
CA ILE A 10 0.32 3.63 -2.06
C ILE A 10 1.25 4.41 -2.99
N SER A 11 0.85 4.60 -4.25
CA SER A 11 1.60 5.40 -5.21
C SER A 11 1.44 6.90 -4.97
N ASP A 12 2.37 7.67 -5.52
CA ASP A 12 2.28 9.14 -5.56
C ASP A 12 1.00 9.61 -6.27
N TYR A 13 0.59 8.91 -7.33
CA TYR A 13 -0.69 9.17 -7.98
C TYR A 13 -1.87 8.96 -7.03
N ALA A 14 -1.89 7.85 -6.27
CA ALA A 14 -2.98 7.55 -5.35
C ALA A 14 -3.10 8.58 -4.22
N GLN A 15 -1.98 9.01 -3.62
CA GLN A 15 -2.03 10.01 -2.55
C GLN A 15 -2.54 11.37 -3.07
N ASP A 16 -2.17 11.77 -4.30
CA ASP A 16 -2.66 13.02 -4.90
C ASP A 16 -4.18 12.99 -5.15
N GLN A 17 -4.69 11.86 -5.64
CA GLN A 17 -6.13 11.66 -5.85
C GLN A 17 -6.91 11.68 -4.52
N LEU A 18 -6.36 11.10 -3.46
CA LEU A 18 -6.95 11.13 -2.12
C LEU A 18 -6.89 12.54 -1.51
N GLY A 19 -5.82 13.30 -1.77
CA GLY A 19 -5.53 14.57 -1.11
C GLY A 19 -4.96 14.36 0.30
N ASP A 20 -5.19 15.34 1.19
CA ASP A 20 -4.62 15.34 2.55
C ASP A 20 -5.12 14.14 3.37
N ILE A 21 -4.23 13.17 3.62
CA ILE A 21 -4.51 11.96 4.39
C ILE A 21 -4.51 12.31 5.87
N VAL A 22 -5.55 11.89 6.57
CA VAL A 22 -5.78 12.22 7.99
C VAL A 22 -5.84 10.99 8.88
N PHE A 23 -6.05 9.80 8.31
CA PHE A 23 -6.14 8.57 9.06
C PHE A 23 -5.85 7.34 8.19
N VAL A 24 -5.31 6.29 8.81
CA VAL A 24 -5.01 5.01 8.20
C VAL A 24 -5.39 3.91 9.19
N GLU A 25 -6.13 2.93 8.73
CA GLU A 25 -6.38 1.67 9.42
C GLU A 25 -5.79 0.55 8.57
N HIS A 26 -5.08 -0.38 9.20
CA HIS A 26 -4.54 -1.57 8.56
C HIS A 26 -4.70 -2.78 9.49
N ALA A 27 -4.68 -3.97 8.92
CA ALA A 27 -4.63 -5.22 9.67
C ALA A 27 -3.40 -5.31 10.60
N GLU A 28 -3.47 -6.20 11.59
CA GLU A 28 -2.46 -6.31 12.64
C GLU A 28 -1.33 -7.26 12.25
N VAL A 29 -0.20 -7.16 12.96
CA VAL A 29 0.89 -8.13 12.83
C VAL A 29 0.39 -9.53 13.17
N ASN A 30 0.78 -10.52 12.36
CA ASN A 30 0.34 -11.92 12.33
C ASN A 30 -1.01 -12.19 11.64
N ASP A 31 -1.71 -11.17 11.13
CA ASP A 31 -2.88 -11.42 10.29
C ASP A 31 -2.48 -12.02 8.94
N GLN A 32 -3.36 -12.88 8.42
CA GLN A 32 -3.25 -13.41 7.06
C GLN A 32 -3.89 -12.45 6.08
N VAL A 33 -3.20 -12.22 4.97
CA VAL A 33 -3.69 -11.40 3.86
C VAL A 33 -3.73 -12.25 2.60
N THR A 34 -4.72 -11.99 1.76
CA THR A 34 -4.86 -12.61 0.43
C THR A 34 -4.71 -11.53 -0.63
N ALA A 35 -4.04 -11.85 -1.73
CA ALA A 35 -3.98 -10.96 -2.88
C ALA A 35 -5.41 -10.55 -3.32
N ASN A 36 -5.60 -9.27 -3.62
CA ASN A 36 -6.86 -8.63 -3.99
C ASN A 36 -7.96 -8.61 -2.91
N GLU A 37 -7.64 -8.90 -1.65
CA GLU A 37 -8.55 -8.68 -0.52
C GLU A 37 -8.19 -7.41 0.27
N ALA A 38 -9.20 -6.81 0.89
CA ALA A 38 -9.03 -5.62 1.71
C ALA A 38 -8.16 -5.93 2.94
N VAL A 39 -7.17 -5.07 3.20
CA VAL A 39 -6.23 -5.15 4.31
C VAL A 39 -6.29 -3.91 5.21
N GLY A 40 -7.06 -2.90 4.83
CA GLY A 40 -7.15 -1.66 5.57
C GLY A 40 -8.00 -0.62 4.86
N THR A 41 -8.03 0.59 5.43
CA THR A 41 -8.71 1.77 4.88
C THR A 41 -7.81 2.97 5.06
N ILE A 42 -7.75 3.84 4.05
CA ILE A 42 -7.13 5.16 4.14
C ILE A 42 -8.20 6.24 4.05
N GLU A 43 -8.14 7.21 4.96
CA GLU A 43 -9.06 8.34 4.98
C GLU A 43 -8.33 9.65 4.76
N SER A 44 -8.88 10.46 3.86
CA SER A 44 -8.48 11.83 3.61
C SER A 44 -9.59 12.80 3.98
N VAL A 45 -9.31 14.10 3.92
CA VAL A 45 -10.33 15.14 4.09
C VAL A 45 -11.47 15.03 3.04
N LYS A 46 -11.21 14.39 1.89
CA LYS A 46 -12.16 14.27 0.78
C LYS A 46 -12.94 12.97 0.82
N THR A 47 -12.28 11.84 1.10
CA THR A 47 -12.86 10.50 0.93
C THR A 47 -12.15 9.47 1.80
N ALA A 48 -12.81 8.34 2.01
CA ALA A 48 -12.18 7.09 2.43
C ALA A 48 -11.99 6.15 1.23
N SER A 49 -10.95 5.31 1.26
CA SER A 49 -10.69 4.29 0.25
C SER A 49 -10.15 3.02 0.90
N GLU A 50 -10.60 1.87 0.44
CA GLU A 50 -10.10 0.57 0.91
C GLU A 50 -8.70 0.30 0.32
N LEU A 51 -7.84 -0.27 1.15
CA LEU A 51 -6.52 -0.74 0.78
C LEU A 51 -6.60 -2.24 0.49
N TYR A 52 -6.10 -2.66 -0.65
CA TYR A 52 -6.08 -4.07 -1.05
C TYR A 52 -4.65 -4.60 -1.07
N SER A 53 -4.45 -5.82 -0.57
CA SER A 53 -3.13 -6.44 -0.61
C SER A 53 -2.78 -6.88 -2.05
N PRO A 54 -1.60 -6.54 -2.59
CA PRO A 54 -1.17 -7.04 -3.90
C PRO A 54 -0.65 -8.48 -3.85
N VAL A 55 -0.38 -9.01 -2.65
CA VAL A 55 0.17 -10.36 -2.44
C VAL A 55 -0.52 -11.08 -1.28
N SER A 56 -0.46 -12.40 -1.30
CA SER A 56 -0.90 -13.28 -0.22
C SER A 56 0.24 -13.55 0.75
N GLY A 57 -0.05 -13.63 2.05
CA GLY A 57 0.98 -13.87 3.06
C GLY A 57 0.57 -13.58 4.49
N THR A 58 1.55 -13.30 5.33
CA THR A 58 1.36 -12.91 6.73
C THR A 58 2.00 -11.55 6.99
N ILE A 59 1.27 -10.66 7.66
CA ILE A 59 1.82 -9.36 8.08
C ILE A 59 2.87 -9.59 9.16
N VAL A 60 4.09 -9.15 8.90
CA VAL A 60 5.23 -9.28 9.82
C VAL A 60 5.65 -7.96 10.45
N ASN A 61 5.18 -6.84 9.90
CA ASN A 61 5.41 -5.51 10.45
C ASN A 61 4.33 -4.52 9.97
N VAL A 62 4.08 -3.48 10.75
CA VAL A 62 3.18 -2.37 10.41
C VAL A 62 3.87 -1.05 10.71
N ASN A 63 3.48 0.02 10.01
CA ASN A 63 4.09 1.33 10.21
C ASN A 63 3.38 2.13 11.31
N GLU A 64 3.77 1.88 12.56
CA GLU A 64 3.22 2.54 13.75
C GLU A 64 3.37 4.08 13.72
N ALA A 65 4.27 4.63 12.89
CA ALA A 65 4.42 6.08 12.77
C ALA A 65 3.16 6.77 12.21
N LEU A 66 2.39 6.05 11.38
CA LEU A 66 1.20 6.58 10.71
C LEU A 66 0.03 6.84 11.65
N GLU A 67 0.03 6.25 12.86
CA GLU A 67 -0.97 6.55 13.90
C GLU A 67 -0.90 8.00 14.39
N HIS A 68 0.28 8.63 14.26
CA HIS A 68 0.53 9.98 14.75
C HIS A 68 0.94 10.96 13.64
N ALA A 69 1.39 10.44 12.50
CA ALA A 69 1.85 11.22 11.36
C ALA A 69 1.39 10.59 10.03
N PRO A 70 0.06 10.52 9.76
CA PRO A 70 -0.47 9.96 8.51
C PRO A 70 -0.04 10.75 7.26
N GLU A 71 0.30 12.03 7.41
CA GLU A 71 0.80 12.90 6.34
C GLU A 71 2.11 12.43 5.71
N ILE A 72 2.86 11.55 6.38
CA ILE A 72 4.05 10.91 5.82
C ILE A 72 3.73 10.16 4.52
N ILE A 73 2.49 9.67 4.34
CA ILE A 73 2.08 9.02 3.10
C ILE A 73 2.01 10.02 1.94
N ASN A 74 1.55 11.26 2.21
CA ASN A 74 1.57 12.31 1.20
C ASN A 74 3.01 12.78 0.89
N GLU A 75 3.89 12.85 1.89
CA GLU A 75 5.26 13.36 1.73
C GLU A 75 6.25 12.35 1.15
N GLU A 76 6.17 11.09 1.57
CA GLU A 76 7.10 10.01 1.21
C GLU A 76 6.38 8.69 0.90
N PRO A 77 5.48 8.63 -0.11
CA PRO A 77 4.65 7.44 -0.40
C PRO A 77 5.48 6.17 -0.69
N TYR A 78 6.67 6.33 -1.28
CA TYR A 78 7.61 5.23 -1.57
C TYR A 78 8.73 5.08 -0.53
N GLY A 79 8.78 5.96 0.47
CA GLY A 79 9.82 6.04 1.49
C GLY A 79 9.27 5.68 2.86
N ALA A 80 9.20 6.66 3.76
CA ALA A 80 8.67 6.48 5.11
C ALA A 80 7.16 6.17 5.15
N GLY A 81 6.41 6.40 4.08
CA GLY A 81 4.94 6.20 3.97
C GLY A 81 4.47 4.78 3.66
N TRP A 82 5.31 3.76 3.85
CA TRP A 82 4.89 2.36 3.73
C TRP A 82 3.82 2.03 4.80
N LEU A 83 2.92 1.10 4.53
CA LEU A 83 1.78 0.77 5.40
C LEU A 83 2.05 -0.50 6.21
N ILE A 84 2.35 -1.60 5.50
CA ILE A 84 2.56 -2.93 6.08
C ILE A 84 3.73 -3.64 5.41
N GLU A 85 4.36 -4.57 6.11
CA GLU A 85 5.34 -5.50 5.57
C GLU A 85 4.78 -6.93 5.66
N VAL A 86 4.79 -7.64 4.55
CA VAL A 86 4.21 -8.98 4.41
C VAL A 86 5.30 -9.98 4.06
N GLU A 87 5.33 -11.09 4.79
CA GLU A 87 6.05 -12.30 4.38
C GLU A 87 5.14 -13.09 3.42
N MET A 88 5.53 -13.15 2.14
CA MET A 88 4.70 -13.69 1.07
C MET A 88 4.54 -15.20 1.19
N SER A 89 3.34 -15.72 1.00
CA SER A 89 3.13 -17.17 0.88
C SER A 89 3.37 -17.67 -0.55
N ASN A 90 3.24 -16.79 -1.55
CA ASN A 90 3.43 -17.10 -2.96
C ASN A 90 4.18 -15.99 -3.73
N PRO A 91 5.51 -16.07 -3.87
CA PRO A 91 6.30 -15.04 -4.57
C PRO A 91 5.95 -14.85 -6.05
N ALA A 92 5.31 -15.83 -6.69
CA ALA A 92 4.95 -15.74 -8.11
C ALA A 92 3.84 -14.70 -8.37
N GLU A 93 3.09 -14.27 -7.35
CA GLU A 93 2.09 -13.20 -7.48
C GLU A 93 2.74 -11.86 -7.89
N LEU A 94 4.03 -11.67 -7.63
CA LEU A 94 4.76 -10.48 -8.09
C LEU A 94 4.87 -10.42 -9.62
N ASP A 95 4.86 -11.56 -10.30
CA ASP A 95 4.94 -11.62 -11.77
C ASP A 95 3.61 -11.18 -12.43
N GLU A 96 2.52 -11.09 -11.66
CA GLU A 96 1.20 -10.64 -12.13
C GLU A 96 1.01 -9.12 -11.99
N LEU A 97 1.90 -8.45 -11.24
CA LEU A 97 1.84 -7.01 -11.01
C LEU A 97 2.45 -6.23 -12.18
N LEU A 98 1.97 -5.00 -12.35
CA LEU A 98 2.54 -4.09 -13.34
C LEU A 98 3.97 -3.69 -12.93
N SER A 99 4.88 -3.68 -13.90
CA SER A 99 6.15 -3.00 -13.75
C SER A 99 5.94 -1.49 -13.61
N GLU A 100 6.95 -0.78 -13.10
CA GLU A 100 6.94 0.68 -12.99
C GLU A 100 6.57 1.37 -14.32
N SER A 101 7.17 0.92 -15.44
CA SER A 101 6.87 1.47 -16.76
C SER A 101 5.45 1.19 -17.24
N GLU A 102 4.91 0.01 -16.93
CA GLU A 102 3.53 -0.33 -17.28
C GLU A 102 2.54 0.50 -16.46
N TYR A 103 2.83 0.70 -15.17
CA TYR A 103 2.00 1.55 -14.30
C TYR A 103 2.02 3.02 -14.72
N GLN A 104 3.20 3.56 -15.09
CA GLN A 104 3.30 4.94 -15.60
C GLN A 104 2.45 5.14 -16.85
N ASN A 105 2.49 4.20 -17.80
CA ASN A 105 1.65 4.26 -19.00
C ASN A 105 0.16 4.16 -18.64
N PHE A 106 -0.21 3.23 -17.75
CA PHE A 106 -1.59 3.05 -17.31
C PHE A 106 -2.18 4.33 -16.69
N VAL A 107 -1.42 5.01 -15.84
CA VAL A 107 -1.85 6.27 -15.22
C VAL A 107 -1.96 7.38 -16.25
N SER A 108 -0.98 7.52 -17.15
CA SER A 108 -1.03 8.55 -18.21
C SER A 108 -2.19 8.36 -19.19
N GLU A 109 -2.54 7.12 -19.54
CA GLU A 109 -3.69 6.82 -20.39
C GLU A 109 -5.05 7.07 -19.69
N GLY A 110 -5.09 6.96 -18.35
CA GLY A 110 -6.29 7.22 -17.56
C GLY A 110 -6.59 8.71 -17.31
N GLU A 111 -5.64 9.60 -17.60
CA GLU A 111 -5.77 11.06 -17.48
C GLU A 111 -6.32 11.76 -18.75
N GLU A 112 -6.55 11.03 -19.85
CA GLU A 112 -7.12 11.55 -21.12
C GLU A 112 -8.66 11.62 -21.16
#